data_AF-A0A1I0GUJ9-F1
#
_entry.id   AF-A0A1I0GUJ9-F1
#
_cell.length_a   1.000
_cell.length_b   1.000
_cell.length_c   1.000
_cell.angle_alpha   90.00
_cell.angle_beta   90.00
_cell.angle_gamma   90.00
#
_symmetry.space_group_name_H-M   'P 1'
#
loop_
_entity.id
_entity.type
_entity.pdbx_description
1 polymer ?
#
loop_
_entity_poly.entity_id
_entity_poly.type
_entity_poly.pdbx_seq_one_letter_code
_entity_poly.pdbx_strand_id
1 'polypeptide(L)'
;MNLRMELFVKNIDKSMEFYGSVLGFSLPKDVNKNYIPVRKDDVVLGLGEMKNLPESHPLKAVDGQQIGLGVEIVLEVENVKNVYNRVVEKSIQSRLN
;
A
#
# COMPACT_ATOMS: atom_id res chain seq x y z
N MET A 1 -8.48 -21.29 -0.31
CA MET A 1 -8.80 -20.11 -1.14
C MET A 1 -8.11 -18.92 -0.48
N ASN A 2 -7.43 -18.05 -1.25
CA ASN A 2 -6.67 -16.91 -0.71
C ASN A 2 -7.24 -15.60 -1.27
N LEU A 3 -7.25 -14.53 -0.48
CA LEU A 3 -7.67 -13.19 -0.91
C LEU A 3 -6.45 -12.29 -1.12
N ARG A 4 -6.47 -11.49 -2.19
CA ARG A 4 -5.53 -10.39 -2.43
C ARG A 4 -6.32 -9.16 -2.85
N MET A 5 -5.92 -8.00 -2.34
CA MET A 5 -6.44 -6.72 -2.79
C MET A 5 -5.38 -5.98 -3.59
N GLU A 6 -5.77 -5.34 -4.70
CA GLU A 6 -4.87 -4.54 -5.52
C GLU A 6 -5.14 -3.05 -5.34
N LEU A 7 -4.08 -2.30 -5.12
CA LEU A 7 -4.09 -0.87 -4.93
C LEU A 7 -3.31 -0.21 -6.07
N PHE A 8 -4.00 0.65 -6.81
CA PHE A 8 -3.38 1.45 -7.86
C PHE A 8 -2.90 2.77 -7.26
N VAL A 9 -1.58 2.94 -7.22
CA VAL A 9 -0.90 4.02 -6.50
C VAL A 9 -0.31 5.04 -7.48
N LYS A 10 -0.08 6.26 -7.01
CA LYS A 10 0.52 7.33 -7.83
C LYS A 10 2.04 7.18 -7.98
N ASN A 11 2.71 6.66 -6.95
CA ASN A 11 4.17 6.50 -6.92
C ASN A 11 4.51 5.20 -6.18
N ILE A 12 5.08 4.24 -6.90
CA ILE A 12 5.34 2.91 -6.36
C ILE A 12 6.37 2.92 -5.23
N ASP A 13 7.44 3.70 -5.34
CA ASP A 13 8.53 3.73 -4.37
C ASP A 13 8.05 4.28 -3.02
N LYS A 14 7.28 5.39 -3.03
CA LYS A 14 6.65 5.95 -1.81
C LYS A 14 5.66 4.97 -1.18
N SER A 15 4.91 4.23 -2.00
CA SER A 15 3.99 3.22 -1.49
C SER A 15 4.73 2.03 -0.87
N MET A 16 5.82 1.55 -1.48
CA MET A 16 6.68 0.51 -0.89
C MET A 16 7.23 0.94 0.47
N GLU A 17 7.72 2.18 0.57
CA GLU A 17 8.23 2.74 1.82
C GLU A 17 7.11 2.79 2.89
N PHE A 18 5.92 3.26 2.53
CA PHE A 18 4.79 3.31 3.45
C PHE A 18 4.37 1.92 3.94
N TYR A 19 4.04 1.01 3.02
CA TYR A 19 3.57 -0.33 3.42
C TYR A 19 4.67 -1.12 4.11
N GLY A 20 5.92 -1.00 3.68
CA GLY A 20 7.05 -1.72 4.25
C GLY A 20 7.53 -1.13 5.57
N SER A 21 8.02 0.10 5.53
CA SER A 21 8.67 0.74 6.69
C SER A 21 7.65 1.15 7.75
N VAL A 22 6.53 1.77 7.36
CA VAL A 22 5.53 2.28 8.32
C VAL A 22 4.64 1.14 8.80
N LEU A 23 3.94 0.44 7.90
CA LEU A 23 2.96 -0.58 8.28
C LEU A 23 3.57 -1.97 8.56
N GLY A 24 4.84 -2.18 8.23
CA GLY A 24 5.57 -3.41 8.54
C GLY A 24 5.28 -4.58 7.61
N PHE A 25 4.83 -4.33 6.38
CA PHE A 25 4.74 -5.37 5.36
C PHE A 25 6.14 -5.76 4.87
N SER A 26 6.30 -7.02 4.52
CA SER A 26 7.48 -7.54 3.84
C SER A 26 7.40 -7.26 2.33
N LEU A 27 8.47 -6.74 1.77
CA LEU A 27 8.66 -6.58 0.32
C LEU A 27 9.14 -7.90 -0.30
N PRO A 28 8.82 -8.18 -1.57
CA PRO A 28 9.37 -9.34 -2.28
C PRO A 28 10.90 -9.19 -2.46
N LYS A 29 11.61 -10.31 -2.55
CA LYS A 29 13.06 -10.34 -2.81
C LYS A 29 13.41 -9.72 -4.17
N ASP A 30 12.59 -10.02 -5.17
CA ASP A 30 12.73 -9.48 -6.53
C ASP A 30 11.62 -8.45 -6.78
N VAL A 31 12.03 -7.21 -7.03
CA VAL A 31 11.10 -6.10 -7.26
C VAL A 31 10.84 -5.96 -8.76
N ASN A 32 9.64 -6.36 -9.19
CA ASN A 32 9.11 -5.93 -10.47
C ASN A 32 8.44 -4.56 -10.27
N LYS A 33 9.02 -3.48 -10.80
CA LYS A 33 8.48 -2.13 -10.61
C LYS A 33 7.07 -1.93 -11.18
N ASN A 34 6.60 -2.81 -12.07
CA ASN A 34 5.23 -2.75 -12.59
C ASN A 34 4.21 -3.30 -11.59
N TYR A 35 4.63 -4.20 -10.70
CA TYR A 35 3.76 -4.85 -9.74
C TYR A 35 4.51 -5.40 -8.52
N ILE A 36 4.11 -4.97 -7.33
CA ILE A 36 4.78 -5.32 -6.09
C ILE A 36 3.78 -5.89 -5.07
N PRO A 37 3.81 -7.21 -4.82
CA PRO A 37 2.98 -7.82 -3.78
C PRO A 37 3.67 -7.72 -2.42
N VAL A 38 3.15 -6.86 -1.54
CA VAL A 38 3.60 -6.73 -0.15
C VAL A 38 2.79 -7.65 0.76
N ARG A 39 3.43 -8.22 1.78
CA ARG A 39 2.80 -9.24 2.65
C ARG A 39 2.99 -8.96 4.13
N LYS A 40 1.95 -9.20 4.93
CA LYS A 40 2.04 -9.22 6.38
C LYS A 40 1.12 -10.32 6.88
N ASP A 41 1.70 -11.37 7.44
CA ASP A 41 0.99 -12.60 7.81
C ASP A 41 0.19 -13.12 6.60
N ASP A 42 -1.12 -13.30 6.75
CA ASP A 42 -2.01 -13.77 5.67
C ASP A 42 -2.51 -12.65 4.73
N VAL A 43 -2.20 -11.38 5.01
CA VAL A 43 -2.64 -10.24 4.21
C VAL A 43 -1.67 -10.01 3.05
N VAL A 44 -2.22 -9.97 1.83
CA VAL A 44 -1.47 -9.62 0.62
C VAL A 44 -2.10 -8.41 -0.07
N LEU A 45 -1.30 -7.35 -0.24
CA LEU A 45 -1.66 -6.17 -1.03
C LEU A 45 -0.77 -6.12 -2.28
N GLY A 46 -1.38 -6.07 -3.46
CA GLY A 46 -0.69 -5.82 -4.72
C GLY A 46 -0.61 -4.32 -5.00
N LEU A 47 0.57 -3.80 -5.28
CA LEU A 47 0.80 -2.40 -5.61
C LEU A 47 1.15 -2.27 -7.10
N GLY A 48 0.42 -1.45 -7.83
CA GLY A 48 0.71 -1.10 -9.23
C GLY A 48 0.57 0.40 -9.47
N GLU A 49 1.37 0.97 -10.37
CA GLU A 49 1.25 2.40 -10.67
C GLU A 49 0.04 2.67 -11.58
N MET A 50 -0.81 3.60 -11.16
CA MET A 50 -2.01 4.00 -11.89
C MET A 50 -1.68 4.54 -13.29
N LYS A 51 -0.52 5.17 -13.46
CA LYS A 51 -0.05 5.70 -14.77
C LYS A 51 0.16 4.60 -15.81
N ASN A 52 0.41 3.36 -15.38
CA ASN A 52 0.64 2.21 -16.26
C ASN A 52 -0.67 1.54 -16.71
N LEU A 53 -1.82 1.96 -16.15
CA LEU A 53 -3.12 1.47 -16.59
C LEU A 53 -3.49 2.08 -17.96
N PRO A 54 -4.15 1.32 -18.85
CA PRO A 54 -4.78 1.88 -20.05
C PRO A 54 -5.74 3.02 -19.72
N GLU A 55 -5.91 3.99 -20.62
CA GLU A 55 -6.88 5.08 -20.42
C GLU A 55 -8.31 4.59 -20.19
N SER A 56 -8.68 3.47 -20.83
CA SER A 56 -10.00 2.85 -20.69
C SER A 56 -10.15 2.00 -19.42
N HIS A 57 -9.14 1.94 -18.55
CA HIS A 57 -9.18 1.07 -17.38
C HIS A 57 -10.13 1.65 -16.32
N PRO A 58 -11.11 0.89 -15.78
CA PRO A 58 -12.13 1.43 -14.86
C PRO A 58 -11.59 2.06 -13.57
N LEU A 59 -10.40 1.62 -13.14
CA LEU A 59 -9.73 2.12 -11.93
C LEU A 59 -8.70 3.21 -12.20
N LYS A 60 -8.51 3.63 -13.46
CA LYS A 60 -7.65 4.77 -13.77
C LYS A 60 -8.40 6.03 -13.37
N ALA A 61 -7.94 6.67 -12.31
CA ALA A 61 -8.58 7.88 -11.80
C ALA A 61 -8.48 9.00 -12.84
N VAL A 62 -9.61 9.64 -13.11
CA VAL A 62 -9.65 10.89 -13.88
C VAL A 62 -9.29 12.07 -12.96
N ASP A 63 -8.88 13.19 -13.56
CA ASP A 63 -8.51 14.39 -12.80
C ASP A 63 -9.63 14.83 -11.85
N GLY A 64 -9.27 15.07 -10.58
CA GLY A 64 -10.20 15.47 -9.53
C GLY A 64 -10.90 14.32 -8.79
N GLN A 65 -10.79 13.06 -9.25
CA GLN A 65 -11.37 11.92 -8.55
C GLN A 65 -10.58 11.58 -7.28
N GLN A 66 -11.29 11.37 -6.17
CA GLN A 66 -10.70 10.89 -4.93
C GLN A 66 -10.43 9.39 -5.00
N ILE A 67 -9.15 9.01 -4.99
CA ILE A 67 -8.71 7.61 -4.97
C ILE A 67 -9.17 6.96 -3.66
N GLY A 68 -9.79 5.79 -3.76
CA GLY A 68 -10.23 4.99 -2.60
C GLY A 68 -11.57 5.42 -1.99
N LEU A 69 -12.29 6.37 -2.59
CA LEU A 69 -13.62 6.74 -2.11
C LEU A 69 -14.57 5.52 -2.12
N GLY A 70 -15.22 5.28 -0.98
CA GLY A 70 -16.15 4.15 -0.80
C GLY A 70 -15.47 2.84 -0.39
N VAL A 71 -14.16 2.84 -0.12
CA VAL A 71 -13.41 1.66 0.33
C VAL A 71 -12.74 1.96 1.67
N GLU A 72 -12.93 1.05 2.63
CA GLU A 72 -12.18 1.01 3.88
C GLU A 72 -11.51 -0.36 4.01
N ILE A 73 -10.25 -0.37 4.44
CA ILE A 73 -9.47 -1.60 4.65
C ILE A 73 -9.13 -1.66 6.14
N VAL A 74 -9.74 -2.61 6.83
CA VAL A 74 -9.47 -2.88 8.25
C VAL A 74 -8.51 -4.06 8.36
N LEU A 75 -7.37 -3.85 9.02
CA LEU A 75 -6.39 -4.90 9.30
C LEU A 75 -6.46 -5.26 10.78
N GLU A 76 -6.89 -6.48 11.09
CA GLU A 76 -6.86 -7.00 12.44
C GLU A 76 -5.43 -7.38 12.82
N VAL A 77 -5.03 -6.99 14.04
CA VAL A 77 -3.68 -7.22 14.56
C VAL A 77 -3.77 -7.66 16.01
N GLU A 78 -2.83 -8.49 16.43
CA GLU A 78 -2.79 -9.03 17.79
C GLU A 78 -2.64 -7.92 18.85
N ASN A 79 -1.81 -6.90 18.57
CA ASN A 79 -1.56 -5.78 19.49
C ASN A 79 -1.62 -4.44 18.77
N VAL A 80 -2.79 -3.81 18.83
CA VAL A 80 -3.06 -2.49 18.23
C VAL A 80 -2.13 -1.41 18.76
N LYS A 81 -1.81 -1.43 20.07
CA LYS A 81 -0.95 -0.41 20.70
C LYS A 81 0.48 -0.45 20.15
N ASN A 82 1.03 -1.64 19.96
CA ASN A 82 2.37 -1.81 19.38
C ASN A 82 2.41 -1.33 17.93
N VAL A 83 1.38 -1.65 17.14
CA VAL A 83 1.28 -1.19 15.75
C VAL A 83 1.15 0.33 15.70
N TYR A 84 0.32 0.92 16.55
CA TYR A 84 0.17 2.37 16.66
C TYR A 84 1.50 3.07 16.96
N ASN A 85 2.22 2.62 17.99
CA ASN A 85 3.50 3.22 18.38
C ASN A 85 4.51 3.18 17.23
N ARG A 86 4.62 2.04 16.54
CA ARG A 86 5.47 1.91 15.34
C ARG A 86 5.10 2.94 14.26
N VAL A 87 3.80 3.07 13.95
CA VAL A 87 3.33 4.00 12.92
C VAL A 87 3.66 5.45 13.29
N VAL A 88 3.46 5.84 14.56
CA VAL A 88 3.80 7.18 15.05
C VAL A 88 5.30 7.44 14.94
N GLU A 89 6.14 6.51 15.40
CA GLU A 89 7.60 6.64 15.32
C GLU A 89 8.09 6.83 13.88
N LYS A 90 7.59 6.01 12.94
CA LYS A 90 8.03 6.04 11.54
C LYS A 90 7.46 7.22 10.75
N SER A 91 6.24 7.66 11.06
CA SER A 91 5.63 8.83 10.39
C SER A 91 6.20 10.16 10.86
N ILE A 92 6.70 10.25 12.10
CA ILE A 92 7.46 11.41 12.57
C ILE A 92 8.81 11.47 11.83
N GLN A 93 9.49 10.34 11.67
CA GLN A 93 10.79 10.30 11.00
C GLN A 93 10.71 10.63 9.50
N SER A 94 9.61 10.28 8.82
CA SER A 94 9.40 10.64 7.41
C SER A 94 9.08 12.13 7.19
N ARG A 95 8.82 12.91 8.25
CA ARG A 95 8.55 14.36 8.17
C ARG A 95 9.79 15.22 8.47
N LEU A 96 10.85 14.60 8.98
CA LEU A 96 12.10 15.25 9.37
C LEU A 96 13.20 15.12 8.31
N ASN A 97 12.99 14.29 7.28
CA ASN A 97 13.85 14.09 6.12
C ASN A 97 13.17 14.59 4.85
#